data_AF-I7J057-F1
#
_entry.id   AF-I7J057-F1
#
_cell.length_a   1.000
_cell.length_b   1.000
_cell.length_c   1.000
_cell.angle_alpha   90.00
_cell.angle_beta   90.00
_cell.angle_gamma   90.00
#
_symmetry.space_group_name_H-M   'P 1'
#
loop_
_entity.id
_entity.type
_entity.pdbx_description
1 polymer ?
#
loop_
_entity_poly.entity_id
_entity_poly.type
_entity_poly.pdbx_seq_one_letter_code
_entity_poly.pdbx_strand_id
1 'polypeptide(L)'
;TNLKPGTKSNSAATVGQLEERYDDALGASAMAMATGGLPQATAPGKSMVAVAGSTLEGKQGYAIGISTVSKSGKWVLKGSVAGSSRSHLGATVGAGYQW
;
A
#
# COMPACT_ATOMS: atom_id res chain seq x y z
N THR A 1 9.20 -4.83 34.40
CA THR A 1 7.89 -4.18 34.58
C THR A 1 8.12 -2.91 35.40
N ASN A 2 7.57 -1.75 34.99
CA ASN A 2 7.79 -0.34 35.42
C ASN A 2 8.35 0.64 34.37
N LEU A 3 8.52 0.22 33.12
CA LEU A 3 8.85 1.13 32.03
C LEU A 3 7.57 1.70 31.41
N LYS A 4 7.42 3.03 31.44
CA LYS A 4 6.36 3.71 30.68
C LYS A 4 6.72 3.68 29.19
N PRO A 5 5.73 3.67 28.28
CA PRO A 5 5.98 3.77 26.85
C PRO A 5 6.88 4.97 26.52
N GLY A 6 8.01 4.71 25.87
CA GLY A 6 8.88 5.78 25.39
C GLY A 6 8.18 6.57 24.27
N THR A 7 8.09 7.89 24.41
CA THR A 7 7.40 8.77 23.46
C THR A 7 8.34 9.73 22.72
N LYS A 8 9.61 9.82 23.13
CA LYS A 8 10.65 10.60 22.47
C LYS A 8 11.66 9.68 21.80
N SER A 9 12.32 10.18 20.75
CA SER A 9 13.33 9.44 19.97
C SER A 9 14.47 8.84 20.83
N ASN A 10 14.79 9.45 21.97
CA ASN A 10 15.82 9.02 22.91
C ASN A 10 15.27 8.29 24.17
N SER A 11 13.99 7.90 24.18
CA SER A 11 13.40 7.14 25.29
C SER A 11 13.64 5.64 25.14
N ALA A 12 13.74 4.91 26.25
CA ALA A 12 13.73 3.45 26.21
C ALA A 12 12.38 2.93 25.67
N ALA A 13 12.43 1.93 24.79
CA ALA A 13 11.25 1.25 24.27
C ALA A 13 11.00 -0.06 25.02
N THR A 14 9.74 -0.40 25.26
CA THR A 14 9.35 -1.70 25.81
C THR A 14 9.19 -2.74 24.69
N VAL A 15 9.28 -4.03 25.02
CA VAL A 15 9.11 -5.13 24.04
C VAL A 15 7.73 -5.06 23.37
N GLY A 16 6.67 -4.74 24.12
CA GLY A 16 5.34 -4.56 23.54
C GLY A 16 5.25 -3.40 22.54
N GLN A 17 5.99 -2.30 22.77
CA GLN A 17 6.07 -1.21 21.76
C GLN A 17 6.81 -1.66 20.50
N LEU A 18 7.82 -2.54 20.63
CA LEU A 18 8.52 -3.09 19.47
C LEU A 18 7.61 -4.03 18.67
N GLU A 19 6.88 -4.91 19.35
CA GLU A 19 5.90 -5.81 18.71
C GLU A 19 4.79 -5.05 17.98
N GLU A 20 4.26 -3.99 18.62
CA GLU A 20 3.23 -3.14 18.00
C GLU A 20 3.76 -2.45 16.74
N ARG A 21 4.99 -1.90 16.80
CA ARG A 21 5.63 -1.28 15.63
C ARG A 21 5.97 -2.28 14.52
N TYR A 22 6.34 -3.49 14.90
CA TYR A 22 6.58 -4.57 13.94
C TYR A 22 5.28 -4.97 13.23
N ASP A 23 4.20 -5.12 13.98
CA ASP A 23 2.89 -5.41 13.42
C ASP A 23 2.33 -4.29 12.53
N ASP A 24 2.56 -3.03 12.88
CA ASP A 24 2.23 -1.87 12.05
C ASP A 24 3.00 -1.94 10.72
N ALA A 25 4.31 -2.23 10.77
CA ALA A 25 5.14 -2.38 9.58
C ALA A 25 4.63 -3.49 8.66
N LEU A 26 4.25 -4.65 9.23
CA LEU A 26 3.64 -5.75 8.48
C LEU A 26 2.29 -5.33 7.84
N GLY A 27 1.47 -4.54 8.53
CA GLY A 27 0.24 -3.98 7.98
C GLY A 27 0.50 -3.05 6.78
N ALA A 28 1.51 -2.18 6.88
CA ALA A 28 1.94 -1.32 5.78
C ALA A 28 2.49 -2.13 4.59
N SER A 29 3.27 -3.17 4.86
CA SER A 29 3.76 -4.09 3.81
C SER A 29 2.63 -4.84 3.13
N ALA A 30 1.63 -5.31 3.88
CA ALA A 30 0.42 -5.91 3.30
C ALA A 30 -0.30 -4.89 2.39
N MET A 31 -0.50 -3.65 2.85
CA MET A 31 -1.07 -2.57 2.01
C MET A 31 -0.29 -2.38 0.70
N ALA A 32 1.04 -2.37 0.76
CA ALA A 32 1.89 -2.23 -0.42
C ALA A 32 1.72 -3.42 -1.39
N MET A 33 1.66 -4.64 -0.88
CA MET A 33 1.40 -5.83 -1.69
C MET A 33 0.02 -5.78 -2.37
N ALA A 34 -1.03 -5.35 -1.65
CA ALA A 34 -2.36 -5.17 -2.24
C ALA A 34 -2.32 -4.16 -3.39
N THR A 35 -1.63 -3.04 -3.21
CA THR A 35 -1.44 -2.01 -4.24
C THR A 35 -0.69 -2.55 -5.46
N GLY A 36 0.37 -3.33 -5.23
CA GLY A 36 1.14 -4.00 -6.28
C GLY A 36 0.32 -5.04 -7.05
N GLY A 37 -0.62 -5.70 -6.38
CA GLY A 37 -1.52 -6.68 -6.98
C GLY A 37 -2.65 -6.09 -7.84
N LEU A 38 -2.86 -4.77 -7.85
CA LEU A 38 -3.92 -4.13 -8.65
C LEU A 38 -3.67 -4.30 -10.16
N PRO A 39 -4.58 -4.98 -10.90
CA PRO A 39 -4.50 -5.07 -12.35
C PRO A 39 -4.44 -3.70 -13.04
N GLN A 40 -3.81 -3.65 -14.21
CA GLN A 40 -3.62 -2.44 -15.00
C GLN A 40 -4.29 -2.60 -16.37
N ALA A 41 -4.88 -1.52 -16.88
CA ALA A 41 -5.37 -1.48 -18.26
C ALA A 41 -4.22 -1.73 -19.24
N THR A 42 -4.40 -2.68 -20.17
CA THR A 42 -3.39 -3.04 -21.18
C THR A 42 -3.74 -2.58 -22.58
N ALA A 43 -5.02 -2.30 -22.86
CA ALA A 43 -5.48 -1.93 -24.19
C ALA A 43 -5.44 -0.39 -24.41
N PRO A 44 -4.95 0.09 -25.57
CA PRO A 44 -4.95 1.52 -25.90
C PRO A 44 -6.32 2.17 -25.81
N GLY A 45 -6.38 3.36 -25.19
CA GLY A 45 -7.60 4.12 -25.01
C GLY A 45 -8.58 3.53 -24.00
N LYS A 46 -8.19 2.50 -23.25
CA LYS A 46 -9.02 1.89 -22.20
C LYS A 46 -8.60 2.38 -20.82
N SER A 47 -9.60 2.45 -19.95
CA SER A 47 -9.42 2.69 -18.53
C SER A 47 -9.95 1.48 -17.74
N MET A 48 -9.42 1.30 -16.54
CA MET A 48 -9.76 0.18 -15.67
C MET A 48 -9.90 0.69 -14.23
N VAL A 49 -10.90 0.16 -13.54
CA VAL A 49 -11.00 0.21 -12.07
C VAL A 49 -10.63 -1.17 -11.55
N ALA A 50 -9.80 -1.22 -10.51
CA ALA A 50 -9.26 -2.43 -9.94
C ALA A 50 -9.41 -2.42 -8.42
N VAL A 51 -9.58 -3.61 -7.84
CA VAL A 51 -9.53 -3.85 -6.39
C VAL A 51 -8.61 -5.04 -6.13
N ALA A 52 -7.87 -4.99 -5.03
CA ALA A 52 -6.96 -6.05 -4.63
C ALA A 52 -6.90 -6.16 -3.11
N GLY A 53 -6.56 -7.35 -2.62
CA GLY A 53 -6.33 -7.64 -1.20
C GLY A 53 -5.05 -8.44 -1.01
N SER A 54 -4.52 -8.44 0.20
CA SER A 54 -3.29 -9.14 0.55
C SER A 54 -3.30 -9.61 2.01
N THR A 55 -2.45 -10.58 2.31
CA THR A 55 -2.16 -11.03 3.67
C THR A 55 -0.66 -11.19 3.85
N LEU A 56 -0.13 -10.75 4.98
CA LEU A 56 1.28 -10.87 5.37
C LEU A 56 1.38 -11.17 6.86
N GLU A 57 1.86 -12.35 7.23
CA GLU A 57 2.05 -12.73 8.65
C GLU A 57 0.81 -12.42 9.53
N GLY A 58 -0.38 -12.71 9.00
CA GLY A 58 -1.67 -12.48 9.66
C GLY A 58 -2.20 -11.04 9.59
N LYS A 59 -1.46 -10.10 8.99
CA LYS A 59 -1.92 -8.73 8.71
C LYS A 59 -2.53 -8.63 7.32
N GLN A 60 -3.60 -7.86 7.19
CA GLN A 60 -4.34 -7.76 5.93
C GLN A 60 -4.20 -6.37 5.32
N GLY A 61 -4.08 -6.34 3.99
CA GLY A 61 -4.07 -5.11 3.18
C GLY A 61 -5.16 -5.13 2.13
N TYR A 62 -5.65 -3.95 1.77
CA TYR A 62 -6.62 -3.78 0.68
C TYR A 62 -6.28 -2.54 -0.14
N ALA A 63 -6.58 -2.56 -1.43
CA ALA A 63 -6.30 -1.46 -2.34
C ALA A 63 -7.39 -1.34 -3.41
N ILE A 64 -7.64 -0.10 -3.83
CA ILE A 64 -8.48 0.24 -4.97
C ILE A 64 -7.66 1.14 -5.90
N GLY A 65 -7.72 0.89 -7.20
CA GLY A 65 -6.97 1.64 -8.18
C GLY A 65 -7.73 1.94 -9.45
N ILE A 66 -7.27 2.98 -10.12
CA ILE A 66 -7.66 3.35 -11.47
C ILE A 66 -6.42 3.34 -12.36
N SER A 67 -6.56 2.91 -13.60
CA SER A 67 -5.51 3.02 -14.60
C SER A 67 -6.08 3.36 -15.97
N THR A 68 -5.28 4.01 -16.80
CA THR A 68 -5.69 4.37 -18.16
C THR A 68 -4.50 4.32 -19.11
N VAL A 69 -4.74 3.83 -20.32
CA VAL A 69 -3.77 3.84 -21.42
C VAL A 69 -4.23 4.87 -22.45
N SER A 70 -3.33 5.73 -22.92
CA SER A 70 -3.65 6.70 -23.97
C SER A 70 -4.14 6.00 -25.24
N LYS A 71 -4.90 6.71 -26.08
CA LYS A 71 -5.35 6.17 -27.38
C LYS A 71 -4.19 5.73 -28.29
N SER A 72 -3.04 6.40 -28.17
CA SER A 72 -1.83 6.04 -28.89
C SER A 72 -1.12 4.79 -28.34
N GLY A 73 -1.54 4.26 -27.18
CA GLY A 73 -0.87 3.16 -26.50
C GLY A 73 0.47 3.54 -25.87
N LYS A 74 0.92 4.79 -26.04
CA LYS A 74 2.26 5.22 -25.61
C LYS A 74 2.33 5.64 -24.16
N TRP A 75 1.25 6.15 -23.58
CA TRP A 75 1.24 6.59 -22.19
C TRP A 75 0.34 5.68 -21.36
N VAL A 76 0.81 5.30 -20.18
CA VAL A 76 0.00 4.60 -19.19
C VAL A 76 0.05 5.35 -17.88
N LEU A 77 -1.10 5.61 -17.28
CA LEU A 77 -1.23 6.27 -15.98
C LEU A 77 -1.95 5.32 -15.01
N LYS A 78 -1.53 5.34 -13.75
CA LYS A 78 -2.13 4.57 -12.66
C LYS A 78 -2.20 5.44 -11.41
N GLY A 79 -3.31 5.33 -10.69
CA GLY A 79 -3.49 5.89 -9.36
C GLY A 79 -4.18 4.87 -8.46
N SER A 80 -3.82 4.82 -7.20
CA SER A 80 -4.45 3.92 -6.23
C SER A 80 -4.45 4.47 -4.82
N VAL A 81 -5.39 3.99 -4.03
CA VAL A 81 -5.48 4.19 -2.58
C VAL A 81 -5.53 2.83 -1.91
N ALA A 82 -4.92 2.71 -0.74
CA ALA A 82 -4.81 1.45 -0.04
C ALA A 82 -4.86 1.63 1.47
N GLY A 83 -5.31 0.59 2.16
CA GLY A 83 -5.42 0.53 3.61
C GLY A 83 -4.96 -0.81 4.17
N SER A 84 -4.84 -0.90 5.49
CA SER A 84 -4.56 -2.15 6.19
C SER A 84 -5.36 -2.28 7.48
N SER A 85 -5.40 -3.48 8.05
CA SER A 85 -6.05 -3.77 9.34
C SER A 85 -5.41 -3.05 10.55
N ARG A 86 -4.30 -2.33 10.37
CA ARG A 86 -3.56 -1.57 11.40
C ARG A 86 -3.78 -0.04 11.28
N SER A 87 -4.91 0.38 10.71
CA SER A 87 -5.28 1.80 10.54
C SER A 87 -4.32 2.62 9.65
N HIS A 88 -3.48 1.96 8.85
CA HIS A 88 -2.68 2.66 7.85
C HIS A 88 -3.52 2.97 6.61
N LEU A 89 -3.30 4.14 6.02
CA LEU A 89 -3.86 4.59 4.76
C LEU A 89 -2.75 5.20 3.90
N GLY A 90 -2.76 4.92 2.61
CA GLY A 90 -1.79 5.42 1.65
C GLY A 90 -2.37 5.59 0.27
N ALA A 91 -1.68 6.36 -0.57
CA ALA A 91 -2.02 6.56 -1.97
C ALA A 91 -0.76 6.52 -2.83
N THR A 92 -0.91 6.07 -4.08
CA THR A 92 0.18 5.99 -5.05
C THR A 92 -0.31 6.48 -6.40
N VAL A 93 0.58 7.13 -7.16
CA VAL A 93 0.37 7.53 -8.54
C VAL A 93 1.61 7.19 -9.35
N GLY A 94 1.43 6.85 -10.62
CA GLY A 94 2.51 6.51 -11.53
C GLY A 94 2.13 6.74 -12.98
N ALA A 95 3.13 7.03 -13.80
CA ALA A 95 2.98 7.14 -15.24
C ALA A 95 4.17 6.46 -15.94
N GLY A 96 3.93 5.88 -17.11
CA GLY A 96 4.93 5.26 -17.96
C GLY A 96 4.74 5.67 -19.42
N TYR A 97 5.85 5.79 -20.14
CA TYR A 97 5.87 6.01 -21.58
C TYR A 97 6.55 4.82 -22.27
N GLN A 98 5.91 4.30 -23.31
CA GLN A 98 6.42 3.23 -24.17
C GLN A 98 6.42 3.70 -25.63
N TRP A 99 7.46 3.34 -26.39
CA TRP A 99 7.66 3.72 -27.79
C TRP A 99 7.69 2.52 -28.72
#